data_AF-A0A267DR68-F1
#
_entry.id   AF-A0A267DR68-F1
#
_cell.length_a   1.000
_cell.length_b   1.000
_cell.length_c   1.000
_cell.angle_alpha   90.00
_cell.angle_beta   90.00
_cell.angle_gamma   90.00
#
_symmetry.space_group_name_H-M   'P 1'
#
loop_
_entity.id
_entity.type
_entity.pdbx_description
1 polymer ?
#
loop_
_entity_poly.entity_id
_entity_poly.type
_entity_poly.pdbx_seq_one_letter_code
_entity_poly.pdbx_strand_id
1 'polypeptide(L)'
;MYKKHVDGRELDLSMSNLAEVSVKEIKALSKVDTIDLSCNNLEQLPEDFGDLADQVIRLDLSKNRLTHLPASFGRLRSLQHLDLRGNQLRLLPPSFAHLDRLRWLDLKDNDSLEPGLARAAGDCLDERGCRRCATNVVAHMRQVASGLERERQARLAEERAEAAKQQAREAAERTERREAKKQRRREQQQQQQQRRQNQADDGKGRHPGDDGDDSEEDAEQSRASASGGSRGRCCSGFVRLLLTVLALTLLALALVGLPMACVELAAHPIGDAPEGSARARLQPVCRWLLPRLPESAIEAAAGLLAQLQPFRAV
;
A
#
# COMPACT_ATOMS: atom_id res chain seq x y z
N MET A 1 33.71 -20.39 -0.55
CA MET A 1 34.34 -20.92 -1.77
C MET A 1 35.39 -19.98 -2.37
N TYR A 2 35.28 -18.67 -2.18
CA TYR A 2 36.11 -17.66 -2.83
C TYR A 2 37.54 -17.43 -2.30
N LYS A 3 37.95 -18.03 -1.18
CA LYS A 3 39.26 -17.74 -0.56
C LYS A 3 40.47 -18.04 -1.47
N LYS A 4 40.34 -18.98 -2.41
CA LYS A 4 41.40 -19.33 -3.37
C LYS A 4 41.63 -18.29 -4.47
N HIS A 5 40.70 -17.34 -4.60
CA HIS A 5 40.69 -16.28 -5.61
C HIS A 5 41.17 -14.94 -5.05
N VAL A 6 41.68 -14.92 -3.81
CA VAL A 6 42.14 -13.71 -3.15
C VAL A 6 43.64 -13.59 -3.32
N ASP A 7 44.08 -12.48 -3.92
CA ASP A 7 45.48 -12.05 -3.94
C ASP A 7 45.60 -10.70 -3.23
N GLY A 8 46.34 -10.66 -2.12
CA GLY A 8 46.45 -9.48 -1.27
C GLY A 8 45.09 -8.97 -0.74
N ARG A 9 44.58 -7.88 -1.34
CA ARG A 9 43.29 -7.24 -1.04
C ARG A 9 42.29 -7.30 -2.19
N GLU A 10 42.64 -8.05 -3.23
CA GLU A 10 41.86 -8.22 -4.43
C GLU A 10 41.19 -9.60 -4.42
N LEU A 11 39.92 -9.63 -4.78
CA LEU A 11 39.15 -10.84 -5.03
C LEU A 11 38.85 -10.91 -6.53
N ASP A 12 39.54 -11.80 -7.23
CA ASP A 12 39.36 -12.01 -8.66
C ASP A 12 38.40 -13.17 -8.92
N LEU A 13 37.15 -12.80 -9.24
CA LEU A 13 36.11 -13.70 -9.69
C LEU A 13 35.75 -13.44 -11.15
N SER A 14 36.66 -12.81 -11.90
CA SER A 14 36.48 -12.59 -13.34
C SER A 14 36.38 -13.93 -14.08
N MET A 15 35.62 -13.96 -15.18
CA MET A 15 35.52 -15.14 -16.07
C MET A 15 35.14 -16.45 -15.36
N SER A 16 34.45 -16.38 -14.22
CA SER A 16 34.11 -17.53 -13.38
C SER A 16 32.76 -18.17 -13.72
N ASN A 17 32.13 -17.73 -14.83
CA ASN A 17 30.81 -18.17 -15.29
C ASN A 17 29.72 -18.02 -14.21
N LEU A 18 29.84 -16.99 -13.37
CA LEU A 18 28.90 -16.72 -12.29
C LEU A 18 27.56 -16.24 -12.85
N ALA A 19 26.47 -16.81 -12.34
CA ALA A 19 25.10 -16.32 -12.54
C ALA A 19 24.58 -15.53 -11.32
N GLU A 20 25.15 -15.79 -10.13
CA GLU A 20 24.79 -15.13 -8.88
C GLU A 20 26.05 -14.88 -8.03
N VAL A 21 26.00 -13.85 -7.18
CA VAL A 21 27.07 -13.48 -6.26
C VAL A 21 26.64 -13.74 -4.81
N SER A 22 27.44 -14.48 -4.03
CA SER A 22 27.16 -14.66 -2.60
C SER A 22 27.79 -13.54 -1.75
N VAL A 23 26.99 -12.53 -1.39
CA VAL A 23 27.40 -11.39 -0.55
C VAL A 23 27.97 -11.88 0.79
N LYS A 24 27.35 -12.88 1.40
CA LYS A 24 27.80 -13.48 2.67
C LYS A 24 29.23 -14.03 2.59
N GLU A 25 29.57 -14.70 1.48
CA GLU A 25 30.92 -15.24 1.31
C GLU A 25 31.96 -14.13 1.10
N ILE A 26 31.64 -13.12 0.31
CA ILE A 26 32.53 -11.97 0.05
C ILE A 26 32.76 -11.18 1.35
N LYS A 27 31.71 -10.95 2.13
CA LYS A 27 31.77 -10.24 3.41
C LYS A 27 32.62 -10.96 4.45
N ALA A 28 32.70 -12.29 4.39
CA ALA A 28 33.57 -13.08 5.26
C ALA A 28 35.07 -12.87 4.97
N LEU A 29 35.43 -12.29 3.82
CA LEU A 29 36.81 -11.99 3.43
C LEU A 29 37.20 -10.59 3.95
N SER A 30 37.61 -10.52 5.22
CA SER A 30 37.82 -9.29 6.00
C SER A 30 38.93 -8.33 5.52
N LYS A 31 39.56 -8.57 4.37
CA LYS A 31 40.67 -7.76 3.83
C LYS A 31 40.49 -7.36 2.36
N VAL A 32 39.39 -7.76 1.72
CA VAL A 32 39.16 -7.49 0.30
C VAL A 32 38.55 -6.10 0.13
N ASP A 33 39.25 -5.22 -0.58
CA ASP A 33 38.77 -3.89 -0.95
C ASP A 33 38.60 -3.68 -2.46
N THR A 34 39.11 -4.61 -3.26
CA THR A 34 39.01 -4.62 -4.71
C THR A 34 38.35 -5.93 -5.13
N ILE A 35 37.24 -5.85 -5.85
CA ILE A 35 36.48 -7.02 -6.32
C ILE A 35 36.36 -6.93 -7.83
N ASP A 36 36.86 -7.96 -8.53
CA ASP A 36 36.64 -8.14 -9.95
C ASP A 36 35.58 -9.24 -10.16
N LEU A 37 34.43 -8.84 -10.71
CA LEU A 37 33.32 -9.70 -11.13
C LEU A 37 33.10 -9.61 -12.64
N SER A 38 34.07 -9.11 -13.40
CA SER A 38 33.96 -8.87 -14.83
C SER A 38 33.84 -10.16 -15.64
N CYS A 39 33.31 -10.05 -16.86
CA CYS A 39 33.21 -11.17 -17.80
C CYS A 39 32.44 -12.40 -17.24
N ASN A 40 31.37 -12.16 -16.49
CA ASN A 40 30.47 -13.21 -15.98
C ASN A 40 29.10 -13.14 -16.69
N ASN A 41 28.13 -13.93 -16.22
CA ASN A 41 26.76 -13.97 -16.74
C ASN A 41 25.76 -13.37 -15.74
N LEU A 42 26.17 -12.36 -14.96
CA LEU A 42 25.32 -11.75 -13.95
C LEU A 42 24.23 -10.90 -14.62
N GLU A 43 22.97 -11.26 -14.42
CA GLU A 43 21.81 -10.47 -14.89
C GLU A 43 21.34 -9.45 -13.86
N GLN A 44 21.58 -9.75 -12.58
CA GLN A 44 21.21 -8.94 -11.42
C GLN A 44 22.26 -9.12 -10.32
N LEU A 45 22.30 -8.16 -9.39
CA LEU A 45 23.01 -8.31 -8.12
C LEU A 45 21.99 -8.53 -6.99
N PRO A 46 22.34 -9.27 -5.94
CA PRO A 46 21.49 -9.43 -4.76
C PRO A 46 21.10 -8.09 -4.13
N GLU A 47 19.91 -7.98 -3.55
CA GLU A 47 19.43 -6.75 -2.89
C GLU A 47 20.27 -6.36 -1.66
N ASP A 48 21.02 -7.29 -1.06
CA ASP A 48 21.95 -7.07 0.03
C ASP A 48 23.38 -6.74 -0.44
N PHE A 49 23.64 -6.56 -1.74
CA PHE A 49 24.97 -6.25 -2.26
C PHE A 49 25.57 -4.97 -1.64
N GLY A 50 24.72 -4.00 -1.27
CA GLY A 50 25.12 -2.80 -0.54
C GLY A 50 25.72 -3.07 0.86
N ASP A 51 25.58 -4.28 1.41
CA ASP A 51 26.12 -4.64 2.72
C ASP A 51 27.63 -4.91 2.71
N LEU A 52 28.26 -4.81 1.54
CA LEU A 52 29.71 -4.76 1.32
C LEU A 52 30.31 -3.34 1.50
N ALA A 53 29.48 -2.37 1.92
CA ALA A 53 29.85 -0.96 2.04
C ALA A 53 31.09 -0.67 2.90
N ASP A 54 31.34 -1.51 3.90
CA ASP A 54 32.42 -1.31 4.86
C ASP A 54 33.80 -1.70 4.30
N GLN A 55 33.86 -2.43 3.19
CA GLN A 55 35.12 -2.96 2.65
C GLN A 55 35.42 -2.53 1.21
N VAL A 56 34.42 -2.38 0.33
CA VAL A 56 34.66 -2.21 -1.11
C VAL A 56 35.05 -0.78 -1.49
N ILE A 57 36.20 -0.64 -2.15
CA ILE A 57 36.74 0.61 -2.70
C ILE A 57 36.76 0.56 -4.23
N ARG A 58 37.05 -0.59 -4.83
CA ARG A 58 37.04 -0.81 -6.28
C ARG A 58 36.18 -2.01 -6.64
N LEU A 59 35.35 -1.84 -7.66
CA LEU A 59 34.45 -2.87 -8.13
C LEU A 59 34.40 -2.87 -9.65
N ASP A 60 34.77 -4.00 -10.25
CA ASP A 60 34.58 -4.23 -11.68
C ASP A 60 33.40 -5.18 -11.89
N LEU A 61 32.38 -4.71 -12.59
CA LEU A 61 31.19 -5.45 -13.01
C LEU A 61 31.03 -5.43 -14.53
N SER A 62 32.09 -5.08 -15.26
CA SER A 62 32.07 -4.93 -16.71
C SER A 62 31.80 -6.27 -17.41
N LYS A 63 31.26 -6.20 -18.63
CA LYS A 63 30.98 -7.36 -19.49
C LYS A 63 30.12 -8.42 -18.78
N ASN A 64 29.05 -7.96 -18.16
CA ASN A 64 27.99 -8.79 -17.59
C ASN A 64 26.68 -8.54 -18.37
N ARG A 65 25.55 -8.96 -17.81
CA ARG A 65 24.22 -8.78 -18.40
C ARG A 65 23.31 -7.98 -17.47
N LEU A 66 23.90 -7.12 -16.62
CA LEU A 66 23.15 -6.40 -15.60
C LEU A 66 22.14 -5.46 -16.25
N THR A 67 20.87 -5.62 -15.90
CA THR A 67 19.77 -4.77 -16.39
C THR A 67 19.47 -3.61 -15.43
N HIS A 68 19.79 -3.79 -14.16
CA HIS A 68 19.64 -2.81 -13.09
C HIS A 68 20.63 -3.10 -11.96
N LEU A 69 20.81 -2.13 -11.06
CA LEU A 69 21.51 -2.28 -9.80
C LEU A 69 20.50 -2.24 -8.63
N PRO A 70 20.75 -2.98 -7.53
CA PRO A 70 19.84 -3.04 -6.40
C PRO A 70 19.66 -1.69 -5.72
N ALA A 71 18.53 -1.49 -5.04
CA ALA A 71 18.25 -0.22 -4.35
C ALA A 71 19.29 0.08 -3.25
N SER A 72 19.92 -0.94 -2.68
CA SER A 72 20.97 -0.83 -1.67
C SER A 72 22.34 -0.40 -2.22
N PHE A 73 22.55 -0.36 -3.54
CA PHE A 73 23.88 -0.12 -4.15
C PHE A 73 24.53 1.18 -3.68
N GLY A 74 23.73 2.24 -3.45
CA GLY A 74 24.19 3.51 -2.88
C GLY A 74 24.76 3.44 -1.47
N ARG A 75 24.65 2.30 -0.76
CA ARG A 75 25.29 2.09 0.54
C ARG A 75 26.82 2.02 0.44
N LEU A 76 27.37 1.68 -0.72
CA LEU A 76 28.82 1.56 -0.99
C LEU A 76 29.54 2.94 -0.96
N ARG A 77 29.42 3.69 0.13
CA ARG A 77 29.91 5.07 0.27
C ARG A 77 31.44 5.20 0.17
N SER A 78 32.16 4.11 0.35
CA SER A 78 33.62 4.04 0.20
C SER A 78 34.08 3.76 -1.23
N LEU A 79 33.16 3.42 -2.14
CA LEU A 79 33.47 3.08 -3.53
C LEU A 79 34.07 4.29 -4.26
N GLN A 80 35.21 4.08 -4.89
CA GLN A 80 35.97 5.10 -5.64
C GLN A 80 36.09 4.77 -7.12
N HIS A 81 36.08 3.49 -7.47
CA HIS A 81 36.21 3.00 -8.84
C HIS A 81 35.11 1.98 -9.12
N LEU A 82 34.33 2.22 -10.16
CA LEU A 82 33.24 1.35 -10.57
C LEU A 82 33.25 1.19 -12.09
N ASP A 83 33.47 -0.02 -12.59
CA ASP A 83 33.30 -0.34 -14.00
C ASP A 83 31.98 -1.09 -14.21
N LEU A 84 31.10 -0.51 -15.04
CA LEU A 84 29.82 -1.09 -15.45
C LEU A 84 29.74 -1.23 -16.97
N ARG A 85 30.86 -1.09 -17.68
CA ARG A 85 30.92 -1.14 -19.13
C ARG A 85 30.39 -2.46 -19.67
N GLY A 86 29.68 -2.45 -20.79
CA GLY A 86 29.26 -3.69 -21.46
C GLY A 86 28.21 -4.45 -20.66
N ASN A 87 27.21 -3.74 -20.15
CA ASN A 87 26.04 -4.29 -19.48
C ASN A 87 24.77 -3.88 -20.25
N GLN A 88 23.59 -4.11 -19.67
CA GLN A 88 22.29 -3.79 -20.27
C GLN A 88 21.52 -2.80 -19.39
N LEU A 89 22.24 -1.92 -18.68
CA LEU A 89 21.64 -0.99 -17.74
C LEU A 89 20.78 0.03 -18.48
N ARG A 90 19.55 0.22 -18.00
CA ARG A 90 18.66 1.28 -18.47
C ARG A 90 18.67 2.51 -17.56
N LEU A 91 18.74 2.27 -16.25
CA LEU A 91 18.69 3.28 -15.20
C LEU A 91 19.65 2.88 -14.07
N LEU A 92 20.03 3.86 -13.27
CA LEU A 92 20.69 3.63 -11.98
C LEU A 92 19.69 3.87 -10.85
N PRO A 93 19.79 3.15 -9.71
CA PRO A 93 18.89 3.36 -8.57
C PRO A 93 19.07 4.77 -8.00
N PRO A 94 18.01 5.44 -7.48
CA PRO A 94 18.14 6.77 -6.86
C PRO A 94 19.19 6.83 -5.74
N SER A 95 19.47 5.70 -5.09
CA SER A 95 20.50 5.60 -4.06
C SER A 95 21.92 5.86 -4.58
N PHE A 96 22.17 5.72 -5.89
CA PHE A 96 23.46 6.02 -6.52
C PHE A 96 23.94 7.46 -6.27
N ALA A 97 23.01 8.38 -5.96
CA ALA A 97 23.29 9.74 -5.51
C ALA A 97 24.19 9.86 -4.27
N HIS A 98 24.30 8.78 -3.48
CA HIS A 98 25.08 8.72 -2.23
C HIS A 98 26.51 8.18 -2.40
N LEU A 99 26.94 7.84 -3.62
CA LEU A 99 28.30 7.40 -3.91
C LEU A 99 29.26 8.61 -3.93
N ASP A 100 29.36 9.30 -2.80
CA ASP A 100 30.03 10.61 -2.67
C ASP A 100 31.55 10.55 -2.93
N ARG A 101 32.15 9.37 -2.82
CA ARG A 101 33.58 9.13 -3.05
C ARG A 101 33.90 8.58 -4.43
N LEU A 102 32.90 8.38 -5.29
CA LEU A 102 33.12 7.81 -6.62
C LEU A 102 33.94 8.78 -7.48
N ARG A 103 35.08 8.30 -7.99
CA ARG A 103 36.05 9.10 -8.75
C ARG A 103 36.27 8.60 -10.16
N TRP A 104 35.86 7.37 -10.45
CA TRP A 104 35.98 6.77 -11.77
C TRP A 104 34.75 5.91 -12.01
N LEU A 105 34.12 6.13 -13.16
CA LEU A 105 32.93 5.40 -13.59
C LEU A 105 32.99 5.22 -15.10
N ASP A 106 32.81 3.98 -15.56
CA ASP A 106 32.52 3.68 -16.95
C ASP A 106 31.13 3.04 -17.07
N LEU A 107 30.32 3.59 -17.98
CA LEU A 107 28.98 3.14 -18.33
C LEU A 107 28.86 2.85 -19.83
N LYS A 108 29.96 2.88 -20.58
CA LYS A 108 29.99 2.65 -22.01
C LYS A 108 29.42 1.26 -22.35
N ASP A 109 28.96 1.07 -23.58
CA ASP A 109 28.41 -0.20 -24.06
C ASP A 109 27.21 -0.66 -23.20
N ASN A 110 26.42 0.29 -22.69
CA ASN A 110 25.08 0.07 -22.13
C ASN A 110 24.05 0.73 -23.06
N ASP A 111 23.68 0.05 -24.14
CA ASP A 111 22.91 0.63 -25.25
C ASP A 111 21.49 1.06 -24.86
N SER A 112 20.99 0.58 -23.72
CA SER A 112 19.63 0.85 -23.22
C SER A 112 19.55 2.02 -22.23
N LEU A 113 20.65 2.74 -21.96
CA LEU A 113 20.65 3.83 -20.98
C LEU A 113 19.65 4.93 -21.35
N GLU A 114 18.89 5.39 -20.35
CA GLU A 114 17.99 6.52 -20.51
C GLU A 114 18.76 7.76 -21.01
N PRO A 115 18.23 8.52 -22.00
CA PRO A 115 18.96 9.62 -22.64
C PRO A 115 19.50 10.70 -21.70
N GLY A 116 18.80 11.04 -20.61
CA GLY A 116 19.29 11.97 -19.59
C GLY A 116 20.53 11.44 -18.88
N LEU A 117 20.49 10.18 -18.46
CA LEU A 117 21.63 9.50 -17.83
C LEU A 117 22.81 9.32 -18.79
N ALA A 118 22.56 8.90 -20.03
CA ALA A 118 23.59 8.74 -21.06
C ALA A 118 24.32 10.06 -21.35
N ARG A 119 23.59 11.17 -21.43
CA ARG A 119 24.17 12.51 -21.58
C ARG A 119 25.00 12.94 -20.37
N ALA A 120 24.56 12.58 -19.16
CA ALA A 120 25.32 12.87 -17.94
C ALA A 120 26.64 12.08 -17.88
N ALA A 121 26.60 10.79 -18.25
CA ALA A 121 27.78 9.93 -18.30
C ALA A 121 28.82 10.46 -19.30
N GLY A 122 28.40 10.74 -20.53
CA GLY A 122 29.32 11.12 -21.61
C GLY A 122 30.36 10.03 -21.90
N ASP A 123 31.46 10.43 -22.55
CA ASP A 123 32.50 9.47 -22.94
C ASP A 123 33.54 9.26 -21.82
N CYS A 124 33.90 8.00 -21.59
CA CYS A 124 35.00 7.55 -20.74
C CYS A 124 36.09 6.91 -21.63
N LEU A 125 36.85 7.75 -22.34
CA LEU A 125 37.96 7.32 -23.21
C LEU A 125 39.33 7.39 -22.52
N ASP A 126 39.44 8.21 -21.47
CA ASP A 126 40.64 8.39 -20.66
C ASP A 126 40.25 8.58 -19.18
N GLU A 127 41.24 8.56 -18.28
CA GLU A 127 41.02 8.70 -16.84
C GLU A 127 40.23 9.97 -16.47
N ARG A 128 40.46 11.08 -17.19
CA ARG A 128 39.77 12.35 -16.96
C ARG A 128 38.30 12.28 -17.38
N GLY A 129 38.01 11.62 -18.48
CA GLY A 129 36.67 11.35 -18.99
C GLY A 129 35.87 10.51 -18.00
N CYS A 130 36.44 9.41 -17.53
CA CYS A 130 35.79 8.53 -16.56
C CYS A 130 35.57 9.21 -15.20
N ARG A 131 36.47 10.12 -14.80
CA ARG A 131 36.28 10.95 -13.60
C ARG A 131 35.16 11.98 -13.76
N ARG A 132 35.05 12.58 -14.95
CA ARG A 132 33.93 13.47 -15.29
C ARG A 132 32.62 12.69 -15.31
N CYS A 133 32.59 11.50 -15.91
CA CYS A 133 31.45 10.59 -15.90
C CYS A 133 30.96 10.34 -14.46
N ALA A 134 31.84 9.91 -13.56
CA ALA A 134 31.49 9.69 -12.15
C ALA A 134 30.86 10.92 -11.50
N THR A 135 31.49 12.09 -11.67
CA THR A 135 31.03 13.35 -11.08
C THR A 135 29.66 13.76 -11.62
N ASN A 136 29.48 13.72 -12.93
CA ASN A 136 28.27 14.14 -13.61
C ASN A 136 27.10 13.19 -13.33
N VAL A 137 27.34 11.89 -13.36
CA VAL A 137 26.33 10.87 -13.08
C VAL A 137 25.86 10.99 -11.63
N VAL A 138 26.76 11.08 -10.65
CA VAL A 138 26.35 11.28 -9.25
C VAL A 138 25.57 12.59 -9.07
N ALA A 139 25.99 13.68 -9.73
CA ALA A 139 25.25 14.94 -9.71
C ALA A 139 23.85 14.82 -10.33
N HIS A 140 23.73 14.16 -11.49
CA HIS A 140 22.45 13.88 -12.14
C HIS A 140 21.55 13.04 -11.24
N MET A 141 22.09 11.97 -10.63
CA MET A 141 21.34 11.11 -9.72
C MET A 141 20.88 11.85 -8.46
N ARG A 142 21.66 12.82 -7.95
CA ARG A 142 21.20 13.71 -6.86
C ARG A 142 20.00 14.56 -7.27
N GLN A 143 19.98 15.07 -8.51
CA GLN A 143 18.81 15.80 -9.03
C GLN A 143 17.59 14.89 -9.12
N VAL A 144 17.74 13.69 -9.70
CA VAL A 144 16.67 12.68 -9.80
C VAL A 144 16.14 12.29 -8.41
N ALA A 145 17.03 11.97 -7.46
CA ALA A 145 16.66 11.60 -6.10
C ALA A 145 15.93 12.73 -5.37
N SER A 146 16.39 13.98 -5.54
CA SER A 146 15.72 15.15 -4.95
C SER A 146 14.32 15.39 -5.55
N GLY A 147 14.15 15.13 -6.84
CA GLY A 147 12.86 15.23 -7.52
C GLY A 147 11.87 14.18 -7.00
N LEU A 148 12.31 12.93 -6.91
CA LEU A 148 11.51 11.83 -6.38
C LEU A 148 11.09 12.07 -4.92
N GLU A 149 12.00 12.57 -4.09
CA GLU A 149 11.70 12.88 -2.69
C GLU A 149 10.69 14.03 -2.56
N ARG A 150 10.81 15.08 -3.37
CA ARG A 150 9.81 16.17 -3.40
C ARG A 150 8.44 15.67 -3.82
N GLU A 151 8.38 14.82 -4.84
CA GLU A 151 7.11 14.22 -5.30
C GLU A 151 6.48 13.32 -4.23
N ARG A 152 7.30 12.53 -3.53
CA ARG A 152 6.87 11.72 -2.39
C ARG A 152 6.32 12.61 -1.26
N GLN A 153 7.03 13.68 -0.91
CA GLN A 153 6.59 14.61 0.13
C GLN A 153 5.30 15.34 -0.25
N ALA A 154 5.15 15.72 -1.53
CA ALA A 154 3.92 16.33 -2.03
C ALA A 154 2.72 15.38 -1.91
N ARG A 155 2.87 14.10 -2.33
CA ARG A 155 1.83 13.08 -2.17
C ARG A 155 1.43 12.88 -0.71
N LEU A 156 2.41 12.75 0.19
CA LEU A 156 2.13 12.60 1.62
C LEU A 156 1.48 13.85 2.24
N ALA A 157 1.83 15.04 1.76
CA ALA A 157 1.22 16.29 2.22
C ALA A 157 -0.24 16.41 1.75
N GLU A 158 -0.52 15.99 0.51
CA GLU A 158 -1.88 15.93 -0.04
C GLU A 158 -2.75 14.95 0.76
N GLU A 159 -2.28 13.72 0.98
CA GLU A 159 -2.97 12.71 1.80
C GLU A 159 -3.27 13.24 3.21
N ARG A 160 -2.31 13.92 3.84
CA ARG A 160 -2.50 14.55 5.16
C ARG A 160 -3.51 15.69 5.14
N ALA A 161 -3.50 16.51 4.08
CA ALA A 161 -4.44 17.62 3.94
C ALA A 161 -5.88 17.10 3.74
N GLU A 162 -6.06 16.03 2.97
CA GLU A 162 -7.35 15.37 2.80
C GLU A 162 -7.84 14.73 4.11
N ALA A 163 -6.97 14.00 4.81
CA ALA A 163 -7.30 13.42 6.11
C ALA A 163 -7.68 14.50 7.13
N ALA A 164 -6.97 15.64 7.16
CA ALA A 164 -7.29 16.76 8.04
C ALA A 164 -8.65 17.41 7.68
N LYS A 165 -8.96 17.59 6.39
CA LYS A 165 -10.28 18.07 5.94
C LYS A 165 -11.39 17.14 6.37
N GLN A 166 -11.20 15.83 6.23
CA GLN A 166 -12.19 14.83 6.63
C GLN A 166 -12.41 14.86 8.15
N GLN A 167 -11.34 14.89 8.94
CA GLN A 167 -11.42 15.01 10.40
C GLN A 167 -12.11 16.31 10.83
N ALA A 168 -11.87 17.42 10.14
CA ALA A 168 -12.53 18.69 10.41
C ALA A 168 -14.04 18.63 10.11
N ARG A 169 -14.45 17.99 9.00
CA ARG A 169 -15.87 17.78 8.67
C ARG A 169 -16.58 16.92 9.71
N GLU A 170 -15.96 15.80 10.11
CA GLU A 170 -16.51 14.92 11.14
C GLU A 170 -16.59 15.62 12.50
N ALA A 171 -15.59 16.43 12.84
CA ALA A 171 -15.61 17.23 14.07
C ALA A 171 -16.75 18.27 14.03
N ALA A 172 -16.92 18.96 12.90
CA ALA A 172 -17.99 19.93 12.68
C ALA A 172 -19.38 19.29 12.81
N GLU A 173 -19.61 18.14 12.15
CA GLU A 173 -20.86 17.39 12.25
C GLU A 173 -21.13 16.93 13.69
N ARG A 174 -20.08 16.50 14.42
CA ARG A 174 -20.20 16.15 15.85
C ARG A 174 -20.58 17.34 16.71
N THR A 175 -20.02 18.53 16.45
CA THR A 175 -20.42 19.77 17.15
C THR A 175 -21.85 20.15 16.84
N GLU A 176 -22.26 20.14 15.56
CA GLU A 176 -23.64 20.43 15.14
C GLU A 176 -24.64 19.45 15.79
N ARG A 177 -24.34 18.15 15.79
CA ARG A 177 -25.19 17.14 16.45
C ARG A 177 -25.30 17.36 17.95
N ARG A 178 -24.21 17.79 18.62
CA ARG A 178 -24.22 18.13 20.05
C ARG A 178 -25.09 19.37 20.31
N GLU A 179 -25.00 20.39 19.46
CA GLU A 179 -25.80 21.61 19.57
C GLU A 179 -27.28 21.36 19.29
N ALA A 180 -27.62 20.63 18.23
CA ALA A 180 -28.98 20.21 17.93
C ALA A 180 -29.61 19.40 19.09
N LYS A 181 -28.83 18.52 19.73
CA LYS A 181 -29.30 17.78 20.91
C LYS A 181 -29.55 18.71 22.12
N LYS A 182 -28.70 19.73 22.32
CA LYS A 182 -28.92 20.76 23.38
C LYS A 182 -30.15 21.60 23.07
N GLN A 183 -30.35 22.01 21.82
CA GLN A 183 -31.49 22.81 21.37
C GLN A 183 -32.81 22.06 21.57
N ARG A 184 -32.91 20.80 21.11
CA ARG A 184 -34.08 19.94 21.32
C ARG A 184 -34.43 19.77 22.80
N ARG A 185 -33.42 19.66 23.69
CA ARG A 185 -33.65 19.59 25.14
C ARG A 185 -34.25 20.89 25.70
N ARG A 186 -33.79 22.05 25.23
CA ARG A 186 -34.34 23.36 25.63
C ARG A 186 -35.79 23.54 25.15
N GLU A 187 -36.07 23.19 23.89
CA GLU A 187 -37.42 23.25 23.31
C GLU A 187 -38.40 22.32 24.04
N GLN A 188 -37.98 21.09 24.37
CA GLN A 188 -38.79 20.17 25.18
C GLN A 188 -39.09 20.73 26.57
N GLN A 189 -38.11 21.35 27.23
CA GLN A 189 -38.32 22.00 28.53
C GLN A 189 -39.31 23.18 28.43
N GLN A 190 -39.18 24.03 27.42
CA GLN A 190 -40.09 25.15 27.17
C GLN A 190 -41.52 24.67 26.90
N GLN A 191 -41.70 23.68 26.02
CA GLN A 191 -43.02 23.09 25.75
C GLN A 191 -43.64 22.48 27.02
N GLN A 192 -42.84 21.81 27.84
CA GLN A 192 -43.33 21.23 29.09
C GLN A 192 -43.75 22.32 30.08
N GLN A 193 -43.01 23.43 30.16
CA GLN A 193 -43.35 24.57 31.01
C GLN A 193 -44.64 25.25 30.54
N GLN A 194 -44.80 25.44 29.23
CA GLN A 194 -46.00 26.05 28.64
C GLN A 194 -47.24 25.16 28.84
N ARG A 195 -47.11 23.84 28.70
CA ARG A 195 -48.18 22.88 29.05
C ARG A 195 -48.62 22.99 30.51
N ARG A 196 -47.67 23.15 31.43
CA ARG A 196 -47.96 23.34 32.86
C ARG A 196 -48.69 24.67 33.13
N GLN A 197 -48.33 25.74 32.43
CA GLN A 197 -49.02 27.03 32.54
C GLN A 197 -50.46 26.94 32.03
N ASN A 198 -50.68 26.38 30.84
CA ASN A 198 -52.03 26.23 30.28
C ASN A 198 -52.94 25.38 31.19
N GLN A 199 -52.41 24.28 31.76
CA GLN A 199 -53.16 23.46 32.73
C GLN A 199 -53.51 24.21 34.02
N ALA A 200 -52.66 25.14 34.46
CA ALA A 200 -52.92 25.96 35.65
C ALA A 200 -53.98 27.05 35.39
N ASP A 201 -54.05 27.58 34.17
CA ASP A 201 -55.08 28.55 33.76
C ASP A 201 -56.45 27.89 33.53
N ASP A 202 -56.50 26.70 32.92
CA ASP A 202 -57.75 25.92 32.78
C ASP A 202 -58.36 25.50 34.13
N GLY A 203 -57.52 25.33 35.16
CA GLY A 203 -57.96 25.04 36.53
C GLY A 203 -58.60 26.22 37.28
N LYS A 204 -58.42 27.46 36.80
CA LYS A 204 -59.02 28.66 37.41
C LYS A 204 -60.42 29.02 36.87
N GLY A 205 -60.92 28.30 35.87
CA GLY A 205 -62.22 28.53 35.23
C GLY A 205 -63.40 27.69 35.73
N ARG A 206 -63.23 26.78 36.71
CA ARG A 206 -64.35 26.01 37.28
C ARG A 206 -64.78 26.56 38.64
N HIS A 207 -65.91 27.26 38.63
CA HIS A 207 -66.72 27.52 39.80
C HIS A 207 -67.40 26.22 40.23
N PRO A 208 -67.27 25.74 41.48
CA PRO A 208 -68.03 24.61 41.96
C PRO A 208 -69.41 25.13 42.41
N GLY A 209 -70.44 24.83 41.62
CA GLY A 209 -71.84 24.95 41.99
C GLY A 209 -72.50 23.59 41.89
N ASP A 210 -72.93 23.08 43.05
CA ASP A 210 -73.97 22.09 43.38
C ASP A 210 -74.62 21.27 42.25
N ASP A 211 -74.65 19.94 42.41
CA ASP A 211 -75.73 19.25 43.13
C ASP A 211 -75.60 17.70 43.04
N GLY A 212 -75.97 17.02 44.12
CA GLY A 212 -76.88 15.86 44.04
C GLY A 212 -76.34 14.48 43.65
N ASP A 213 -76.01 13.73 44.71
CA ASP A 213 -76.16 12.30 45.02
C ASP A 213 -76.73 11.25 44.02
N ASP A 214 -76.27 10.03 44.30
CA ASP A 214 -76.86 8.69 44.13
C ASP A 214 -76.79 7.86 42.82
N SER A 215 -76.25 6.65 43.03
CA SER A 215 -76.65 5.33 42.49
C SER A 215 -75.77 4.62 41.46
N GLU A 216 -75.57 3.34 41.78
CA GLU A 216 -74.78 2.26 41.19
C GLU A 216 -75.32 1.69 39.85
N GLU A 217 -74.39 0.99 39.18
CA GLU A 217 -74.54 -0.24 38.37
C GLU A 217 -75.16 -0.21 36.94
N ASP A 218 -74.23 -0.43 35.99
CA ASP A 218 -74.18 -1.51 35.01
C ASP A 218 -74.94 -1.52 33.66
N ALA A 219 -74.23 -2.18 32.73
CA ALA A 219 -74.58 -2.72 31.41
C ALA A 219 -74.49 -1.73 30.22
N GLU A 220 -73.37 -1.66 29.50
CA GLU A 220 -72.91 -2.66 28.50
C GLU A 220 -73.72 -2.60 27.19
N GLN A 221 -73.24 -1.82 26.21
CA GLN A 221 -73.42 -2.12 24.79
C GLN A 221 -72.47 -1.31 23.90
N SER A 222 -71.36 -1.95 23.50
CA SER A 222 -70.91 -2.00 22.09
C SER A 222 -69.71 -2.93 21.97
N ARG A 223 -69.97 -4.23 22.14
CA ARG A 223 -69.15 -5.29 21.53
C ARG A 223 -69.54 -5.41 20.06
N ALA A 224 -68.73 -4.83 19.18
CA ALA A 224 -68.54 -5.32 17.82
C ALA A 224 -67.11 -5.86 17.73
N SER A 225 -66.96 -7.07 18.23
CA SER A 225 -65.79 -7.92 18.05
C SER A 225 -65.88 -8.62 16.70
N ALA A 226 -65.10 -8.19 15.71
CA ALA A 226 -64.63 -9.05 14.63
C ALA A 226 -63.46 -8.43 13.85
N SER A 227 -62.30 -9.07 13.99
CA SER A 227 -61.26 -9.25 12.98
C SER A 227 -60.37 -8.05 12.61
N GLY A 228 -59.05 -8.31 12.58
CA GLY A 228 -58.18 -7.64 11.61
C GLY A 228 -56.86 -7.10 12.11
N GLY A 229 -55.92 -8.01 12.41
CA GLY A 229 -54.55 -7.80 11.93
C GLY A 229 -53.58 -7.01 12.81
N SER A 230 -52.76 -7.76 13.53
CA SER A 230 -51.31 -7.54 13.58
C SER A 230 -50.78 -6.75 12.36
N ARG A 231 -50.28 -5.52 12.56
CA ARG A 231 -49.37 -4.76 11.66
C ARG A 231 -48.99 -3.44 12.37
N GLY A 232 -47.73 -3.10 12.64
CA GLY A 232 -46.47 -3.72 12.29
C GLY A 232 -45.40 -3.40 13.34
N ARG A 233 -45.23 -4.32 14.29
CA ARG A 233 -43.93 -4.54 14.94
C ARG A 233 -43.08 -5.58 14.19
N CYS A 234 -43.62 -6.11 13.07
CA CYS A 234 -43.01 -7.16 12.28
C CYS A 234 -41.90 -6.66 11.33
N CYS A 235 -41.94 -5.39 10.90
CA CYS A 235 -40.98 -4.87 9.92
C CYS A 235 -39.60 -4.57 10.51
N SER A 236 -39.48 -4.31 11.82
CA SER A 236 -38.18 -4.02 12.45
C SER A 236 -37.32 -5.29 12.61
N GLY A 237 -37.93 -6.39 13.06
CA GLY A 237 -37.25 -7.68 13.23
C GLY A 237 -36.90 -8.31 11.90
N PHE A 238 -37.84 -8.34 10.95
CA PHE A 238 -37.60 -8.93 9.63
C PHE A 238 -36.61 -8.10 8.80
N VAL A 239 -36.68 -6.77 8.81
CA VAL A 239 -35.71 -5.94 8.08
C VAL A 239 -34.32 -6.01 8.73
N ARG A 240 -34.23 -6.06 10.07
CA ARG A 240 -32.93 -6.28 10.74
C ARG A 240 -32.38 -7.66 10.44
N LEU A 241 -33.20 -8.71 10.49
CA LEU A 241 -32.80 -10.06 10.14
C LEU A 241 -32.33 -10.13 8.68
N LEU A 242 -33.09 -9.54 7.77
CA LEU A 242 -32.75 -9.47 6.34
C LEU A 242 -31.44 -8.72 6.10
N LEU A 243 -31.24 -7.58 6.76
CA LEU A 243 -30.00 -6.80 6.68
C LEU A 243 -28.82 -7.54 7.31
N THR A 244 -29.02 -8.26 8.43
CA THR A 244 -27.96 -9.09 9.03
C THR A 244 -27.62 -10.28 8.16
N VAL A 245 -28.60 -10.94 7.55
CA VAL A 245 -28.36 -12.04 6.61
C VAL A 245 -27.65 -11.52 5.38
N LEU A 246 -28.07 -10.37 4.82
CA LEU A 246 -27.39 -9.72 3.70
C LEU A 246 -25.95 -9.32 4.06
N ALA A 247 -25.71 -8.79 5.25
CA ALA A 247 -24.36 -8.42 5.70
C ALA A 247 -23.48 -9.66 5.90
N LEU A 248 -24.02 -10.73 6.47
CA LEU A 248 -23.31 -12.01 6.64
C LEU A 248 -23.05 -12.70 5.32
N THR A 249 -23.98 -12.64 4.35
CA THR A 249 -23.77 -13.21 3.01
C THR A 249 -22.76 -12.39 2.22
N LEU A 250 -22.79 -11.07 2.29
CA LEU A 250 -21.77 -10.20 1.68
C LEU A 250 -20.41 -10.40 2.33
N LEU A 251 -20.36 -10.56 3.65
CA LEU A 251 -19.13 -10.86 4.38
C LEU A 251 -18.59 -12.25 4.00
N ALA A 252 -19.45 -13.27 3.90
CA ALA A 252 -19.06 -14.60 3.45
C ALA A 252 -18.58 -14.59 1.99
N LEU A 253 -19.27 -13.88 1.10
CA LEU A 253 -18.85 -13.68 -0.29
C LEU A 253 -17.54 -12.91 -0.39
N ALA A 254 -17.28 -11.95 0.50
CA ALA A 254 -16.00 -11.25 0.56
C ALA A 254 -14.89 -12.17 1.11
N LEU A 255 -15.17 -12.93 2.16
CA LEU A 255 -14.19 -13.84 2.79
C LEU A 255 -13.83 -15.03 1.90
N VAL A 256 -14.73 -15.46 1.02
CA VAL A 256 -14.46 -16.58 0.08
C VAL A 256 -14.09 -16.07 -1.31
N GLY A 257 -14.82 -15.09 -1.82
CA GLY A 257 -14.64 -14.55 -3.17
C GLY A 257 -13.38 -13.71 -3.34
N LEU A 258 -12.95 -12.96 -2.31
CA LEU A 258 -11.75 -12.15 -2.41
C LEU A 258 -10.47 -13.01 -2.42
N PRO A 259 -10.31 -14.04 -1.55
CA PRO A 259 -9.20 -15.00 -1.67
C PRO A 259 -9.22 -15.77 -2.99
N MET A 260 -10.38 -16.24 -3.45
CA MET A 260 -10.54 -16.92 -4.74
C MET A 260 -10.06 -16.06 -5.91
N ALA A 261 -10.52 -14.81 -5.99
CA ALA A 261 -10.09 -13.87 -7.04
C ALA A 261 -8.57 -13.63 -6.97
N CYS A 262 -8.01 -13.51 -5.77
CA CYS A 262 -6.57 -13.28 -5.61
C CYS A 262 -5.71 -14.49 -6.00
N VAL A 263 -6.14 -15.71 -5.68
CA VAL A 263 -5.47 -16.95 -6.10
C VAL A 263 -5.55 -17.11 -7.63
N GLU A 264 -6.69 -16.78 -8.23
CA GLU A 264 -6.87 -16.84 -9.69
C GLU A 264 -6.00 -15.82 -10.43
N LEU A 265 -5.91 -14.58 -9.92
CA LEU A 265 -5.03 -13.54 -10.46
C LEU A 265 -3.55 -13.96 -10.38
N ALA A 266 -3.14 -14.66 -9.32
CA ALA A 266 -1.80 -15.17 -9.14
C ALA A 266 -1.48 -16.35 -10.07
N ALA A 267 -2.48 -17.19 -10.38
CA ALA A 267 -2.31 -18.36 -11.23
C ALA A 267 -2.10 -18.02 -12.72
N HIS A 268 -2.49 -16.82 -13.19
CA HIS A 268 -2.36 -16.42 -14.60
C HIS A 268 -1.61 -15.09 -14.74
N PRO A 269 -0.27 -15.06 -14.63
CA PRO A 269 0.52 -13.86 -14.82
C PRO A 269 0.66 -13.56 -16.33
N ILE A 270 -0.41 -13.09 -16.97
CA ILE A 270 -0.34 -12.58 -18.35
C ILE A 270 -0.30 -11.05 -18.27
N GLY A 271 0.67 -10.47 -18.99
CA GLY A 271 1.06 -9.07 -18.95
C GLY A 271 -0.06 -8.06 -19.18
N ASP A 272 0.17 -6.87 -18.62
CA ASP A 272 -0.54 -5.60 -18.75
C ASP A 272 -2.02 -5.71 -19.12
N ALA A 273 -2.82 -6.02 -18.09
CA ALA A 273 -4.27 -5.83 -18.17
C ALA A 273 -4.57 -4.35 -18.48
N PRO A 274 -5.49 -4.04 -19.42
CA PRO A 274 -5.76 -2.67 -19.83
C PRO A 274 -6.16 -1.79 -18.65
N GLU A 275 -5.64 -0.56 -18.62
CA GLU A 275 -5.89 0.43 -17.58
C GLU A 275 -7.40 0.62 -17.39
N GLY A 276 -7.88 0.39 -16.17
CA GLY A 276 -9.30 0.50 -15.81
C GLY A 276 -10.04 -0.83 -15.65
N SER A 277 -9.46 -1.96 -16.05
CA SER A 277 -10.06 -3.28 -15.83
C SER A 277 -10.21 -3.63 -14.34
N ALA A 278 -11.23 -4.43 -13.99
CA ALA A 278 -11.43 -4.91 -12.61
C ALA A 278 -10.19 -5.64 -12.08
N ARG A 279 -9.43 -6.30 -12.96
CA ARG A 279 -8.18 -6.99 -12.67
C ARG A 279 -7.08 -6.02 -12.20
N ALA A 280 -6.88 -4.90 -12.91
CA ALA A 280 -5.92 -3.87 -12.54
C ALA A 280 -6.25 -3.22 -11.18
N ARG A 281 -7.55 -3.07 -10.87
CA ARG A 281 -8.01 -2.51 -9.58
C ARG A 281 -7.80 -3.47 -8.40
N LEU A 282 -7.90 -4.78 -8.63
CA LEU A 282 -7.80 -5.80 -7.57
C LEU A 282 -6.35 -6.25 -7.30
N GLN A 283 -5.42 -6.05 -8.25
CA GLN A 283 -4.02 -6.44 -8.13
C GLN A 283 -3.29 -5.91 -6.87
N PRO A 284 -3.37 -4.61 -6.50
CA PRO A 284 -2.73 -4.12 -5.28
C PRO A 284 -3.37 -4.69 -4.00
N VAL A 285 -4.69 -4.91 -4.01
CA VAL A 285 -5.43 -5.51 -2.88
C VAL A 285 -4.95 -6.95 -2.68
N CYS A 286 -4.88 -7.74 -3.74
CA CYS A 286 -4.42 -9.13 -3.68
C CYS A 286 -2.95 -9.24 -3.27
N ARG A 287 -2.08 -8.35 -3.74
CA ARG A 287 -0.66 -8.33 -3.36
C ARG A 287 -0.46 -8.04 -1.85
N TRP A 288 -1.38 -7.28 -1.25
CA TRP A 288 -1.37 -7.02 0.20
C TRP A 288 -2.01 -8.13 1.02
N LEU A 289 -3.07 -8.75 0.51
CA LEU A 289 -3.90 -9.72 1.22
C LEU A 289 -3.33 -11.15 1.19
N LEU A 290 -2.79 -11.59 0.06
CA LEU A 290 -2.31 -12.96 -0.16
C LEU A 290 -1.29 -13.46 0.88
N PRO A 291 -0.25 -12.69 1.28
CA PRO A 291 0.70 -13.12 2.31
C PRO A 291 0.14 -13.08 3.74
N ARG A 292 -1.07 -12.58 3.94
CA ARG A 292 -1.75 -12.49 5.26
C ARG A 292 -2.89 -13.49 5.40
N LEU A 293 -3.20 -14.26 4.36
CA LEU A 293 -4.20 -15.31 4.41
C LEU A 293 -3.61 -16.57 5.05
N PRO A 294 -4.38 -17.31 5.87
CA PRO A 294 -3.95 -18.59 6.39
C PRO A 294 -3.82 -19.61 5.24
N GLU A 295 -2.83 -20.49 5.33
CA GLU A 295 -2.48 -21.46 4.28
C GLU A 295 -3.68 -22.34 3.87
N SER A 296 -4.50 -22.75 4.86
CA SER A 296 -5.73 -23.50 4.64
C SER A 296 -6.77 -22.77 3.77
N ALA A 297 -6.81 -21.44 3.80
CA ALA A 297 -7.73 -20.65 2.97
C ALA A 297 -7.24 -20.54 1.53
N ILE A 298 -5.91 -20.53 1.32
CA ILE A 298 -5.30 -20.51 0.00
C ILE A 298 -5.52 -21.86 -0.69
N GLU A 299 -5.32 -22.97 0.03
CA GLU A 299 -5.57 -24.33 -0.48
C GLU A 299 -7.04 -24.57 -0.82
N ALA A 300 -7.96 -24.17 0.07
CA ALA A 300 -9.40 -24.28 -0.18
C ALA A 300 -9.83 -23.50 -1.43
N ALA A 301 -9.27 -22.29 -1.61
CA ALA A 301 -9.55 -21.48 -2.78
C ALA A 301 -8.99 -22.10 -4.08
N ALA A 302 -7.74 -22.58 -4.05
CA ALA A 302 -7.14 -23.26 -5.20
C ALA A 302 -7.93 -24.53 -5.59
N GLY A 303 -8.38 -25.32 -4.61
CA GLY A 303 -9.19 -26.53 -4.84
C GLY A 303 -10.56 -26.23 -5.47
N LEU A 304 -11.25 -25.18 -5.03
CA LEU A 304 -12.51 -24.73 -5.63
C LEU A 304 -12.31 -24.22 -7.07
N LEU A 305 -11.22 -23.49 -7.33
CA LEU A 305 -10.87 -23.03 -8.68
C LEU A 305 -10.62 -24.19 -9.64
N ALA A 306 -9.93 -25.25 -9.18
CA ALA A 306 -9.68 -26.44 -9.99
C ALA A 306 -10.97 -27.20 -10.37
N GLN A 307 -11.96 -27.23 -9.47
CA GLN A 307 -13.29 -27.83 -9.73
C GLN A 307 -14.11 -27.05 -10.77
N LEU A 308 -13.84 -25.75 -10.94
CA LEU A 308 -14.58 -24.87 -11.87
C LEU A 308 -13.93 -24.75 -13.26
N GLN A 309 -12.69 -25.23 -13.44
CA GLN A 309 -11.98 -25.27 -14.73
C GLN A 309 -12.76 -25.93 -15.90
N PRO A 310 -13.48 -27.07 -15.73
CA PRO A 310 -14.19 -27.71 -16.86
C PRO A 310 -15.39 -26.92 -17.41
N PHE A 311 -15.84 -25.84 -16.74
CA PHE A 311 -16.95 -25.00 -17.20
C PHE A 311 -16.51 -23.73 -17.94
N ARG A 312 -15.20 -23.50 -18.11
CA ARG A 312 -14.64 -22.25 -18.64
C ARG A 312 -14.20 -22.30 -20.11
N ALA A 313 -14.40 -23.44 -20.77
CA ALA A 313 -13.95 -23.71 -22.14
C ALA A 313 -15.08 -23.69 -23.20
N VAL A 314 -16.18 -22.96 -22.94
CA VAL A 314 -17.25 -22.66 -23.91
C VAL A 314 -17.50 -21.16 -23.87
#